data_AF-A0A2W2BHS6-F1
#
_entry.id   AF-A0A2W2BHS6-F1
#
_cell.length_a   1.000
_cell.length_b   1.000
_cell.length_c   1.000
_cell.angle_alpha   90.00
_cell.angle_beta   90.00
_cell.angle_gamma   90.00
#
_symmetry.space_group_name_H-M   'P 1'
#
loop_
_entity.id
_entity.type
_entity.pdbx_description
1 polymer ?
#
loop_
_entity_poly.entity_id
_entity_poly.type
_entity_poly.pdbx_seq_one_letter_code
_entity_poly.pdbx_strand_id
1 'polypeptide(L)'
;MKPEMKRTFIVNAALAGIILLFSLFSSNGGRNDITIAMGIGLLLLALLNIFAGVVTLLAAIADSKGPAKHYGSAMLMVAGILLLCSLTFCSTSSFSM
;
A
#
# COMPACT_ATOMS: atom_id res chain seq x y z
N MET A 1 7.16 3.31 21.07
CA MET A 1 6.56 2.46 20.01
C MET A 1 7.10 1.06 20.19
N LYS A 2 6.24 0.04 20.36
CA LYS A 2 6.73 -1.34 20.54
C LYS A 2 7.58 -1.72 19.31
N PRO A 3 8.77 -2.31 19.49
CA PRO A 3 9.70 -2.60 18.40
C PRO A 3 9.07 -3.44 17.28
N GLU A 4 8.08 -4.25 17.62
CA GLU A 4 7.34 -5.09 16.67
C GLU A 4 6.59 -4.28 15.61
N MET A 5 5.85 -3.23 16.00
CA MET A 5 5.13 -2.38 15.02
C MET A 5 6.07 -1.63 14.08
N LYS A 6 7.25 -1.24 14.55
CA LYS A 6 8.27 -0.57 13.75
C LYS A 6 8.81 -1.49 12.65
N ARG A 7 8.97 -2.78 12.96
CA ARG A 7 9.43 -3.80 12.02
C ARG A 7 8.40 -4.05 10.93
N THR A 8 7.12 -4.16 11.30
CA THR A 8 6.02 -4.35 10.33
C THR A 8 5.92 -3.17 9.36
N PHE A 9 6.11 -1.94 9.83
CA PHE A 9 6.13 -0.75 8.96
C PHE A 9 7.21 -0.81 7.90
N ILE A 10 8.45 -1.08 8.32
CA ILE A 10 9.61 -1.10 7.42
C ILE A 10 9.44 -2.22 6.39
N VAL A 11 8.95 -3.38 6.82
CA VAL A 11 8.67 -4.51 5.91
C VAL A 11 7.56 -4.14 4.92
N ASN A 12 6.45 -3.53 5.35
CA ASN A 12 5.38 -3.10 4.44
C ASN A 12 5.84 -2.01 3.46
N ALA A 13 6.61 -1.02 3.92
CA ALA A 13 7.14 0.03 3.08
C ALA A 13 8.16 -0.52 2.06
N ALA A 14 9.00 -1.47 2.47
CA ALA A 14 9.91 -2.16 1.57
C ALA A 14 9.16 -3.01 0.54
N LEU A 15 8.12 -3.76 0.96
CA LEU A 15 7.30 -4.54 0.04
C LEU A 15 6.60 -3.65 -0.99
N ALA A 16 5.99 -2.55 -0.53
CA ALA A 16 5.37 -1.55 -1.40
C ALA A 16 6.37 -0.95 -2.40
N GLY A 17 7.58 -0.61 -1.94
CA GLY A 17 8.65 -0.10 -2.80
C GLY A 17 9.14 -1.11 -3.84
N ILE A 18 9.29 -2.39 -3.46
CA ILE A 18 9.66 -3.46 -4.38
C ILE A 18 8.58 -3.64 -5.44
N ILE A 19 7.31 -3.68 -5.05
CA ILE A 19 6.20 -3.85 -5.99
C ILE A 19 6.15 -2.65 -6.94
N LEU A 20 6.31 -1.42 -6.45
CA LEU A 20 6.37 -0.21 -7.29
C LEU A 20 7.51 -0.26 -8.32
N LEU A 21 8.71 -0.68 -7.91
CA LEU A 21 9.85 -0.85 -8.83
C LEU A 21 9.55 -1.93 -9.87
N PHE A 22 9.02 -3.07 -9.46
CA PHE A 22 8.67 -4.15 -10.37
C PHE A 22 7.58 -3.69 -11.37
N SER A 23 6.62 -2.89 -10.91
CA SER A 23 5.56 -2.36 -11.76
C SER A 23 6.08 -1.33 -12.78
N LEU A 24 7.07 -0.50 -12.42
CA LEU A 24 7.78 0.37 -13.36
C LEU A 24 8.45 -0.45 -14.48
N PHE A 25 9.17 -1.52 -14.13
CA PHE A 25 9.79 -2.42 -15.10
C PHE A 25 8.77 -3.17 -15.97
N SER A 26 7.64 -3.61 -15.39
CA SER A 26 6.61 -4.34 -16.12
C SER A 26 5.84 -3.47 -17.11
N SER A 27 5.72 -2.16 -16.88
CA SER A 27 5.02 -1.26 -17.82
C SER A 27 5.72 -1.16 -19.18
N ASN A 28 7.04 -1.44 -19.24
CA ASN A 28 7.81 -1.48 -20.49
C ASN A 28 7.70 -2.83 -21.24
N GLY A 29 7.08 -3.86 -20.65
CA GLY A 29 7.14 -5.25 -21.14
C GLY A 29 5.95 -5.73 -21.97
N GLY A 30 4.91 -4.91 -22.18
CA GLY A 30 3.78 -5.22 -23.07
C GLY A 30 2.89 -6.44 -22.69
N ARG A 31 3.10 -7.07 -21.53
CA ARG A 31 2.27 -8.21 -21.07
C ARG A 31 1.19 -7.77 -20.09
N ASN A 32 -0.01 -7.55 -20.64
CA ASN A 32 -1.22 -7.15 -19.89
C ASN A 32 -1.56 -8.02 -18.68
N ASP A 33 -1.39 -9.35 -18.77
CA ASP A 33 -1.77 -10.27 -17.68
C ASP A 33 -0.95 -10.04 -16.41
N ILE A 34 0.32 -9.66 -16.56
CA ILE A 34 1.22 -9.35 -15.45
C ILE A 34 0.81 -8.02 -14.81
N THR A 35 0.47 -7.03 -15.62
CA THR A 35 0.05 -5.71 -15.17
C THR A 35 -1.23 -5.77 -14.33
N ILE A 36 -2.20 -6.58 -14.73
CA ILE A 36 -3.44 -6.83 -13.97
C ILE A 36 -3.14 -7.53 -12.65
N ALA A 37 -2.33 -8.59 -12.67
CA ALA A 37 -1.95 -9.32 -11.46
C ALA A 37 -1.21 -8.39 -10.45
N MET A 38 -0.37 -7.49 -10.95
CA MET A 38 0.30 -6.46 -10.13
C MET A 38 -0.68 -5.44 -9.56
N GLY A 39 -1.64 -4.97 -10.37
CA GLY A 39 -2.70 -4.07 -9.93
C GLY A 39 -3.51 -4.66 -8.78
N ILE A 40 -3.89 -5.94 -8.89
CA ILE A 40 -4.59 -6.68 -7.83
C ILE A 40 -3.70 -6.88 -6.60
N GLY A 41 -2.42 -7.20 -6.78
CA GLY A 41 -1.46 -7.33 -5.68
C GLY A 41 -1.30 -6.03 -4.89
N LEU A 42 -1.21 -4.89 -5.58
CA LEU A 42 -1.18 -3.56 -4.98
C LEU A 42 -2.49 -3.24 -4.25
N LEU A 43 -3.63 -3.64 -4.80
CA LEU A 43 -4.95 -3.44 -4.19
C LEU A 43 -5.06 -4.17 -2.84
N LEU A 44 -4.66 -5.45 -2.81
CA LEU A 44 -4.68 -6.26 -1.59
C LEU A 44 -3.74 -5.68 -0.53
N LEU A 45 -2.55 -5.23 -0.93
CA LEU A 45 -1.59 -4.60 -0.01
C LEU A 45 -2.10 -3.24 0.51
N ALA A 46 -2.81 -2.47 -0.33
CA ALA A 46 -3.44 -1.24 0.08
C ALA A 46 -4.52 -1.51 1.14
N LEU A 47 -5.40 -2.50 0.92
CA LEU A 47 -6.44 -2.88 1.88
C LEU A 47 -5.85 -3.30 3.24
N LEU A 48 -4.77 -4.06 3.25
CA LEU A 48 -4.06 -4.42 4.49
C LEU A 48 -3.48 -3.19 5.21
N ASN A 49 -2.92 -2.22 4.48
CA ASN A 49 -2.42 -0.99 5.07
C ASN A 49 -3.56 -0.06 5.55
N ILE A 50 -4.72 -0.04 4.89
CA ILE A 50 -5.93 0.64 5.38
C ILE A 50 -6.34 0.01 6.69
N PHE A 51 -6.45 -1.32 6.75
CA PHE A 51 -6.86 -2.02 7.96
C PHE A 51 -5.90 -1.73 9.13
N ALA A 52 -4.59 -1.88 8.91
CA ALA A 52 -3.59 -1.58 9.94
C ALA A 52 -3.59 -0.10 10.35
N GLY A 53 -3.73 0.82 9.39
CA GLY A 53 -3.83 2.26 9.62
C GLY A 53 -5.08 2.64 10.42
N VAL A 54 -6.24 2.08 10.09
CA VAL A 54 -7.51 2.31 10.81
C VAL A 54 -7.45 1.74 12.22
N VAL A 55 -6.94 0.53 12.41
CA VAL A 55 -6.79 -0.09 13.74
C VAL A 55 -5.86 0.74 14.63
N THR A 56 -4.75 1.23 14.09
CA THR A 56 -3.82 2.09 14.84
C THR A 56 -4.39 3.48 15.09
N LEU A 57 -5.20 4.03 14.18
CA LEU A 57 -5.90 5.29 14.39
C LEU A 57 -6.98 5.16 15.48
N LEU A 58 -7.75 4.06 15.48
CA LEU A 58 -8.75 3.73 16.51
C LEU A 58 -8.09 3.57 17.89
N ALA A 59 -6.96 2.87 17.96
CA ALA A 59 -6.17 2.78 19.17
C ALA A 59 -5.64 4.15 19.64
N ALA A 60 -5.32 5.05 18.71
CA ALA A 60 -4.90 6.42 19.03
C ALA A 60 -6.04 7.33 19.49
N ILE A 61 -7.29 7.06 19.07
CA ILE A 61 -8.48 7.76 19.60
C ILE A 61 -8.73 7.34 21.05
N ALA A 62 -8.51 6.07 21.38
CA ALA A 62 -8.59 5.56 22.76
C ALA A 62 -7.44 6.09 23.65
N ASP A 63 -6.30 6.44 23.07
CA ASP A 63 -5.11 6.90 23.79
C ASP A 63 -4.55 8.21 23.17
N SER A 64 -5.19 9.32 23.56
CA SER A 64 -5.08 10.65 22.93
C SER A 64 -3.69 11.29 22.86
N LYS A 65 -2.65 10.70 23.47
CA LYS A 65 -1.29 11.27 23.56
C LYS A 65 -0.19 10.44 22.89
N GLY A 66 -0.54 9.43 22.09
CA GLY A 66 0.44 8.49 21.55
C GLY A 66 1.03 8.80 20.16
N PRO A 67 2.29 8.39 19.86
CA PRO A 67 2.86 8.33 18.51
C PRO A 67 2.07 7.44 17.53
N ALA A 68 1.06 6.72 18.02
CA ALA A 68 0.12 5.91 17.25
C ALA A 68 -0.69 6.73 16.24
N LYS A 69 -1.03 8.00 16.54
CA LYS A 69 -1.81 8.85 15.62
C LYS A 69 -1.04 9.16 14.34
N HIS A 70 0.22 9.60 14.48
CA HIS A 70 1.11 9.88 13.35
C HIS A 70 1.41 8.63 12.53
N TYR A 71 1.51 7.49 13.22
CA TYR A 71 1.75 6.20 12.58
C TYR A 71 0.55 5.71 11.76
N GLY A 72 -0.67 5.79 12.31
CA GLY A 72 -1.90 5.45 11.60
C GLY A 72 -2.11 6.34 10.37
N SER A 73 -1.86 7.65 10.47
CA SER A 73 -1.92 8.55 9.32
C SER A 73 -0.88 8.23 8.25
N ALA A 74 0.34 7.85 8.62
CA ALA A 74 1.38 7.47 7.67
C ALA A 74 1.01 6.17 6.92
N MET A 75 0.47 5.16 7.62
CA MET A 75 -0.02 3.94 7.00
C MET A 75 -1.19 4.19 6.04
N LEU A 76 -2.13 5.07 6.41
CA LEU A 76 -3.23 5.49 5.53
C LEU A 76 -2.73 6.22 4.29
N MET A 77 -1.72 7.09 4.42
CA MET A 77 -1.10 7.77 3.27
C MET A 77 -0.45 6.78 2.31
N VAL A 78 0.32 5.81 2.81
CA VAL A 78 0.92 4.73 2.00
C VAL A 78 -0.16 3.91 1.31
N ALA A 79 -1.24 3.59 2.01
CA ALA A 79 -2.36 2.87 1.42
C ALA A 79 -3.05 3.65 0.29
N GLY A 80 -3.20 4.97 0.44
CA GLY A 80 -3.70 5.85 -0.61
C GLY A 80 -2.83 5.85 -1.85
N ILE A 81 -1.51 5.92 -1.70
CA ILE A 81 -0.56 5.84 -2.82
C ILE A 81 -0.67 4.49 -3.52
N LEU A 82 -0.73 3.38 -2.77
CA LEU A 82 -0.90 2.04 -3.33
C LEU A 82 -2.22 1.88 -4.10
N LEU A 83 -3.32 2.46 -3.60
CA LEU A 83 -4.61 2.50 -4.28
C LEU A 83 -4.55 3.27 -5.60
N LEU A 84 -3.93 4.45 -5.60
CA LEU A 84 -3.74 5.24 -6.82
C LEU A 84 -2.91 4.48 -7.85
N CYS A 85 -1.82 3.82 -7.42
CA CYS A 85 -1.02 2.98 -8.31
C CYS A 85 -1.82 1.79 -8.86
N SER A 86 -2.55 1.08 -8.00
CA SER A 86 -3.42 -0.03 -8.41
C SER A 86 -4.45 0.42 -9.46
N LEU A 87 -5.13 1.55 -9.23
CA LEU A 87 -6.08 2.14 -10.18
C LEU A 87 -5.42 2.47 -11.53
N THR A 88 -4.22 3.03 -11.52
CA THR A 88 -3.45 3.30 -12.75
C THR A 88 -3.18 2.00 -13.50
N PHE A 89 -2.66 0.97 -12.84
CA PHE A 89 -2.38 -0.32 -13.49
C PHE A 89 -3.63 -1.02 -14.02
N CYS A 90 -4.72 -1.03 -13.25
CA CYS A 90 -6.01 -1.58 -13.69
C CYS A 90 -6.62 -0.78 -14.86
N SER A 91 -6.44 0.54 -14.91
CA SER A 91 -6.97 1.38 -15.99
C SER A 91 -6.19 1.21 -17.29
N THR A 92 -4.85 1.11 -17.24
CA THR A 92 -4.03 0.88 -18.44
C THR A 92 -4.35 -0.45 -19.11
N SER A 93 -4.69 -1.48 -18.34
CA SER A 93 -5.13 -2.78 -18.89
C SER A 93 -6.50 -2.76 -19.55
N SER A 94 -7.38 -1.80 -19.22
CA SER A 94 -8.70 -1.67 -19.84
C SER A 94 -8.68 -0.93 -21.19
N PHE A 95 -7.64 -0.12 -21.46
CA PHE A 95 -7.50 0.67 -22.69
C PHE A 95 -6.84 -0.07 -23.86
N SER A 96 -6.43 -1.33 -23.69
CA SER A 96 -5.83 -2.13 -24.77
C SER A 96 -6.82 -3.09 -25.45
N MET A 97 -8.13 -2.85 -25.33
CA MET A 97 -9.15 -3.54 -26.12
C MET A 97 -9.39 -2.80 -27.43
#